data_AF-A0A7I8KL76-F1
#
_entry.id   AF-A0A7I8KL76-F1
#
_cell.length_a   1.000
_cell.length_b   1.000
_cell.length_c   1.000
_cell.angle_alpha   90.00
_cell.angle_beta   90.00
_cell.angle_gamma   90.00
#
_symmetry.space_group_name_H-M   'P 1'
#
loop_
_entity.id
_entity.type
_entity.pdbx_description
1 polymer ?
#
loop_
_entity_poly.entity_id
_entity_poly.type
_entity_poly.pdbx_seq_one_letter_code
_entity_poly.pdbx_strand_id
1 'polypeptide(L)'
;MDESPAVPPLAEASKPHRRSLVSSLMDVAATSLLQSPSFREDTYFFQRLRHSEQRALQELKGLLASSSATDGSSPPLSMWGIPLLEGDERADVILLKFLRARDFSVSQAHTMLLRCIAWRSDFAVENVLEDDLGFKELEGVVAFMHGSDRLGHPVCYNAYGVFKDREMYDRVFGDDDKLKRFLRWRVQVMERGVRMLQFKPGGVNSIIQVTDLKDMPKRELRMASNQILSLFQDNYPEMVARKVFINVPWYFSMLYSMFSPFLTQRTKSKFVIAKEGNVAEILYKFIRPEYVPVQYGGLSRPGDLENGQPKPASEFAVKGGERVNLEIDGIEVGATITWDIVVGGWELDYGAEYIPAAESSYTVVIEKTRRMNAADEPIHNSYTSREAGKMVISIDNTGSRRKKVAAYRYFVRKPSA
;
A
#
# COMPACT_ATOMS: atom_id res chain seq x y z
N MET A 1 59.11 33.71 -33.55
CA MET A 1 58.32 32.48 -33.34
C MET A 1 58.26 32.27 -31.86
N ASP A 2 57.17 32.69 -31.23
CA ASP A 2 56.83 32.29 -29.87
C ASP A 2 55.32 32.49 -29.70
N GLU A 3 54.54 31.48 -30.11
CA GLU A 3 53.10 31.41 -29.87
C GLU A 3 52.88 30.63 -28.56
N SER A 4 52.51 31.34 -27.50
CA SER A 4 51.92 30.72 -26.31
C SER A 4 50.48 30.28 -26.60
N PRO A 5 50.08 29.03 -26.31
CA PRO A 5 48.72 28.57 -26.56
C PRO A 5 47.75 29.14 -25.53
N ALA A 6 46.62 29.68 -26.02
CA ALA A 6 45.54 30.19 -25.20
C ALA A 6 44.87 29.07 -24.37
N VAL A 7 44.70 29.34 -23.07
CA VAL A 7 43.94 28.49 -22.14
C VAL A 7 42.45 28.55 -22.53
N PRO A 8 41.76 27.41 -22.73
CA PRO A 8 40.32 27.42 -23.02
C PRO A 8 39.52 27.83 -21.78
N PRO A 9 38.38 28.52 -21.93
CA PRO A 9 37.58 28.94 -20.79
C PRO A 9 37.02 27.73 -20.03
N LEU A 10 37.12 27.80 -18.70
CA LEU A 10 36.49 26.87 -17.76
C LEU A 10 35.00 26.73 -18.09
N ALA A 11 34.56 25.49 -18.30
CA ALA A 11 33.16 25.15 -18.50
C ALA A 11 32.31 25.72 -17.35
N GLU A 12 31.32 26.54 -17.70
CA GLU A 12 30.33 27.03 -16.75
C GLU A 12 29.68 25.86 -16.03
N ALA A 13 29.73 25.86 -14.69
CA ALA A 13 29.02 24.91 -13.87
C ALA A 13 27.53 24.92 -14.24
N SER A 14 27.03 23.79 -14.73
CA SER A 14 25.64 23.61 -15.13
C SER A 14 24.71 24.01 -13.98
N LYS A 15 23.81 24.98 -14.23
CA LYS A 15 22.77 25.40 -13.29
C LYS A 15 21.99 24.16 -12.77
N PRO A 16 21.72 24.04 -11.46
CA PRO A 16 21.05 22.88 -10.92
C PRO A 16 19.65 22.79 -11.51
N HIS A 17 19.40 21.76 -12.32
CA HIS A 17 18.07 21.48 -12.84
C HIS A 17 17.10 21.26 -11.67
N ARG A 18 16.08 22.11 -11.55
CA ARG A 18 14.97 21.93 -10.60
C ARG A 18 14.18 20.67 -10.98
N ARG A 19 14.59 19.50 -10.47
CA ARG A 19 13.85 18.23 -10.67
C ARG A 19 12.47 18.31 -10.02
N SER A 20 11.46 17.62 -10.54
CA SER A 20 10.13 17.56 -9.91
C SER A 20 10.13 16.61 -8.70
N LEU A 21 9.25 16.82 -7.72
CA LEU A 21 9.07 15.89 -6.58
C LEU A 21 8.79 14.45 -7.05
N VAL A 22 7.98 14.32 -8.10
CA VAL A 22 7.67 13.02 -8.72
C VAL A 22 8.93 12.37 -9.28
N SER A 23 9.80 13.12 -9.96
CA SER A 23 11.11 12.62 -10.41
C SER A 23 12.00 12.25 -9.23
N SER A 24 11.98 13.00 -8.13
CA SER A 24 12.72 12.66 -6.90
C SER A 24 12.20 11.37 -6.25
N LEU A 25 10.89 11.20 -6.16
CA LEU A 25 10.24 10.00 -5.63
C LEU A 25 10.53 8.78 -6.49
N MET A 26 10.54 8.95 -7.82
CA MET A 26 10.83 7.88 -8.76
C MET A 26 12.32 7.54 -8.81
N ASP A 27 13.21 8.54 -8.82
CA ASP A 27 14.66 8.34 -8.76
C ASP A 27 15.07 7.66 -7.45
N VAL A 28 14.49 8.06 -6.32
CA VAL A 28 14.90 7.48 -5.03
C VAL A 28 14.19 6.14 -4.77
N ALA A 29 12.93 5.97 -5.18
CA ALA A 29 12.31 4.65 -5.16
C ALA A 29 12.99 3.69 -6.15
N ALA A 30 13.57 4.21 -7.23
CA ALA A 30 14.49 3.48 -8.09
C ALA A 30 15.76 3.11 -7.35
N THR A 31 16.51 4.09 -6.83
CA THR A 31 17.80 3.89 -6.12
C THR A 31 17.68 2.93 -4.95
N SER A 32 16.57 2.98 -4.19
CA SER A 32 16.25 2.03 -3.12
C SER A 32 16.13 0.57 -3.55
N LEU A 33 15.89 0.32 -4.84
CA LEU A 33 15.51 -0.96 -5.41
C LEU A 33 16.45 -1.41 -6.55
N LEU A 34 17.43 -0.57 -6.92
CA LEU A 34 18.51 -0.90 -7.85
C LEU A 34 19.45 -2.02 -7.34
N GLN A 35 19.29 -2.45 -6.08
CA GLN A 35 20.19 -3.35 -5.36
C GLN A 35 19.79 -4.84 -5.40
N SER A 36 19.27 -5.38 -6.53
CA SER A 36 19.31 -6.82 -6.87
C SER A 36 18.41 -7.24 -8.06
N PRO A 37 18.68 -8.35 -8.77
CA PRO A 37 18.13 -8.62 -10.10
C PRO A 37 16.92 -9.60 -10.24
N SER A 38 16.26 -10.09 -9.16
CA SER A 38 15.24 -11.18 -9.24
C SER A 38 13.89 -10.86 -8.56
N PHE A 39 12.77 -11.34 -9.12
CA PHE A 39 11.37 -11.04 -8.74
C PHE A 39 10.65 -12.12 -7.90
N ARG A 40 11.24 -13.28 -7.63
CA ARG A 40 10.65 -14.16 -6.59
C ARG A 40 10.83 -13.45 -5.25
N GLU A 41 9.77 -13.39 -4.43
CA GLU A 41 9.93 -12.91 -3.04
C GLU A 41 11.09 -13.68 -2.43
N ASP A 42 12.08 -12.93 -1.93
CA ASP A 42 13.37 -13.52 -1.62
C ASP A 42 13.20 -14.55 -0.52
N THR A 43 13.74 -15.75 -0.76
CA THR A 43 13.58 -16.84 0.18
C THR A 43 14.28 -16.51 1.49
N TYR A 44 13.59 -16.75 2.60
CA TYR A 44 14.16 -16.62 3.94
C TYR A 44 14.56 -17.97 4.53
N PHE A 45 14.38 -19.07 3.78
CA PHE A 45 14.83 -20.39 4.19
C PHE A 45 16.33 -20.50 3.97
N PHE A 46 17.10 -20.69 5.05
CA PHE A 46 18.56 -20.80 5.00
C PHE A 46 19.04 -21.81 3.95
N GLN A 47 18.40 -22.98 3.88
CA GLN A 47 18.74 -24.07 2.94
C GLN A 47 18.54 -23.71 1.47
N ARG A 48 17.72 -22.69 1.17
CA ARG A 48 17.43 -22.23 -0.20
C ARG A 48 18.26 -21.01 -0.62
N LEU A 49 19.05 -20.46 0.30
CA LEU A 49 20.01 -19.38 0.02
C LEU A 49 21.19 -19.93 -0.79
N ARG A 50 21.83 -19.06 -1.58
CA ARG A 50 23.10 -19.39 -2.23
C ARG A 50 24.20 -19.57 -1.18
N HIS A 51 25.22 -20.37 -1.46
CA HIS A 51 26.34 -20.55 -0.53
C HIS A 51 27.03 -19.22 -0.13
N SER A 52 27.12 -18.26 -1.05
CA SER A 52 27.65 -16.92 -0.75
C SER A 52 26.78 -16.15 0.24
N GLU A 53 25.46 -16.27 0.13
CA GLU A 53 24.49 -15.60 1.01
C GLU A 53 24.46 -16.26 2.40
N GLN A 54 24.54 -17.59 2.46
CA GLN A 54 24.70 -18.34 3.72
C GLN A 54 25.97 -17.90 4.45
N ARG A 55 27.10 -17.82 3.72
CA ARG A 55 28.37 -17.36 4.30
C ARG A 55 28.26 -15.94 4.84
N ALA A 56 27.69 -15.02 4.05
CA ALA A 56 27.51 -13.63 4.47
C ALA A 56 26.62 -13.49 5.72
N LEU A 57 25.57 -14.31 5.83
CA LEU A 57 24.72 -14.36 7.03
C LEU A 57 25.49 -14.85 8.26
N GLN A 58 26.28 -15.92 8.13
CA GLN A 58 27.09 -16.45 9.22
C GLN A 58 28.19 -15.46 9.64
N GLU A 59 28.84 -14.82 8.68
CA GLU A 59 29.86 -13.79 8.93
C GLU A 59 29.28 -12.58 9.67
N LEU A 60 28.08 -12.11 9.27
CA LEU A 60 27.38 -11.03 9.96
C LEU A 60 27.04 -11.40 11.41
N LYS A 61 26.55 -12.62 11.65
CA LYS A 61 26.32 -13.12 13.02
C LYS A 61 27.60 -13.14 13.85
N GLY A 62 28.71 -13.57 13.25
CA GLY A 62 30.03 -13.57 13.90
C GLY A 62 30.49 -12.16 14.30
N LEU A 63 30.32 -11.17 13.42
CA LEU A 63 30.63 -9.77 13.74
C LEU A 63 29.78 -9.26 14.91
N LEU A 64 28.47 -9.49 14.88
CA LEU A 64 27.56 -9.06 15.94
C LEU A 64 27.90 -9.71 17.30
N ALA A 65 28.22 -10.99 17.31
CA ALA A 65 28.68 -11.68 18.52
C ALA A 65 29.97 -11.06 19.06
N SER A 66 30.95 -10.77 18.20
CA SER A 66 32.20 -10.13 18.60
C SER A 66 32.01 -8.72 19.17
N SER A 67 31.12 -7.91 18.58
CA SER A 67 30.80 -6.56 19.07
C SER A 67 30.03 -6.57 20.39
N SER A 68 29.20 -7.60 20.64
CA SER A 68 28.49 -7.73 21.93
C SER A 68 29.40 -8.16 23.08
N ALA A 69 30.46 -8.94 22.80
CA ALA A 69 31.39 -9.42 23.82
C ALA A 69 32.36 -8.35 24.32
N THR A 70 32.59 -7.29 23.55
CA THR A 70 33.50 -6.18 23.91
C THR A 70 32.87 -5.15 24.85
N ASP A 71 31.55 -4.98 24.82
CA ASP A 71 30.79 -4.06 25.69
C ASP A 71 29.98 -4.87 26.72
N GLY A 72 30.64 -5.36 27.77
CA GLY A 72 30.04 -6.22 28.81
C GLY A 72 28.89 -5.61 29.64
N SER A 73 28.40 -4.42 29.28
CA SER A 73 27.27 -3.71 29.91
C SER A 73 26.09 -3.42 28.95
N SER A 74 26.21 -3.75 27.66
CA SER A 74 25.17 -3.45 26.67
C SER A 74 24.05 -4.51 26.70
N PRO A 75 22.77 -4.11 26.57
CA PRO A 75 21.67 -5.06 26.48
C PRO A 75 21.84 -5.97 25.25
N PRO A 76 21.28 -7.20 25.28
CA PRO A 76 21.37 -8.12 24.15
C PRO A 76 20.80 -7.47 22.89
N LEU A 77 21.56 -7.54 21.79
CA LEU A 77 21.17 -6.95 20.51
C LEU A 77 19.84 -7.56 20.04
N SER A 78 18.81 -6.73 19.99
CA SER A 78 17.48 -7.11 19.53
C SER A 78 16.95 -6.09 18.52
N MET A 79 16.03 -6.55 17.67
CA MET A 79 15.37 -5.72 16.68
C MET A 79 13.91 -6.16 16.59
N TRP A 80 12.96 -5.22 16.71
CA TRP A 80 11.52 -5.52 16.74
C TRP A 80 11.13 -6.63 17.75
N GLY A 81 11.79 -6.64 18.91
CA GLY A 81 11.55 -7.64 19.97
C GLY A 81 12.14 -9.03 19.70
N ILE A 82 12.96 -9.19 18.64
CA ILE A 82 13.62 -10.45 18.29
C ILE A 82 15.11 -10.36 18.65
N PRO A 83 15.63 -11.24 19.54
CA PRO A 83 17.06 -11.35 19.82
C PRO A 83 17.85 -11.79 18.58
N LEU A 84 18.92 -11.08 18.23
CA LEU A 84 19.65 -11.32 16.96
C LEU A 84 20.68 -12.46 17.02
N LEU A 85 21.04 -12.95 18.22
CA LEU A 85 22.14 -13.90 18.42
C LEU A 85 21.73 -15.25 19.02
N GLU A 86 20.46 -15.44 19.38
CA GLU A 86 19.99 -16.64 20.12
C GLU A 86 19.58 -17.82 19.23
N GLY A 87 20.00 -17.84 17.96
CA GLY A 87 19.66 -18.92 17.02
C GLY A 87 18.20 -18.95 16.56
N ASP A 88 17.45 -17.86 16.77
CA ASP A 88 16.08 -17.70 16.29
C ASP A 88 16.06 -17.54 14.76
N GLU A 89 15.32 -18.39 14.03
CA GLU A 89 15.16 -18.26 12.57
C GLU A 89 14.57 -16.89 12.16
N ARG A 90 13.88 -16.21 13.08
CA ARG A 90 13.39 -14.84 12.85
C ARG A 90 14.49 -13.81 12.80
N ALA A 91 15.55 -13.99 13.57
CA ALA A 91 16.75 -13.16 13.48
C ALA A 91 17.35 -13.25 12.07
N ASP A 92 17.38 -14.45 11.47
CA ASP A 92 17.91 -14.64 10.12
C ASP A 92 17.12 -13.86 9.08
N VAL A 93 15.79 -13.82 9.21
CA VAL A 93 14.93 -13.00 8.34
C VAL A 93 15.31 -11.52 8.43
N ILE A 94 15.51 -11.00 9.64
CA ILE A 94 15.91 -9.60 9.86
C ILE A 94 17.30 -9.35 9.27
N LEU A 95 18.30 -10.17 9.62
CA LEU A 95 19.67 -10.00 9.14
C LEU A 95 19.76 -10.08 7.61
N LEU A 96 19.00 -10.98 6.98
CA LEU A 96 18.93 -11.09 5.52
C LEU A 96 18.35 -9.83 4.87
N LYS A 97 17.44 -9.10 5.53
CA LYS A 97 16.95 -7.81 5.00
C LYS A 97 18.05 -6.76 4.96
N PHE A 98 18.87 -6.64 6.00
CA PHE A 98 20.02 -5.73 6.03
C PHE A 98 21.10 -6.14 5.03
N LEU A 99 21.39 -7.43 4.91
CA LEU A 99 22.33 -7.93 3.89
C LEU A 99 21.84 -7.60 2.49
N ARG A 100 20.58 -7.87 2.15
CA ARG A 100 20.01 -7.56 0.84
C ARG A 100 20.03 -6.07 0.52
N ALA A 101 19.74 -5.21 1.50
CA ALA A 101 19.81 -3.77 1.34
C ALA A 101 21.23 -3.25 1.06
N ARG A 102 22.26 -4.07 1.26
CA ARG A 102 23.67 -3.73 0.99
C ARG A 102 24.33 -4.75 0.05
N ASP A 103 23.54 -5.37 -0.83
CA ASP A 103 24.02 -6.33 -1.84
C ASP A 103 24.92 -7.43 -1.25
N PHE A 104 24.57 -7.91 -0.05
CA PHE A 104 25.31 -8.88 0.77
C PHE A 104 26.74 -8.45 1.16
N SER A 105 27.05 -7.15 1.13
CA SER A 105 28.25 -6.59 1.74
C SER A 105 28.13 -6.64 3.27
N VAL A 106 28.82 -7.61 3.89
CA VAL A 106 28.72 -7.88 5.33
C VAL A 106 29.10 -6.66 6.18
N SER A 107 30.21 -5.99 5.87
CA SER A 107 30.67 -4.80 6.61
C SER A 107 29.66 -3.62 6.52
N GLN A 108 29.10 -3.38 5.34
CA GLN A 108 28.10 -2.32 5.16
C GLN A 108 26.77 -2.67 5.84
N ALA A 109 26.33 -3.93 5.77
CA ALA A 109 25.14 -4.41 6.45
C ALA A 109 25.27 -4.33 7.97
N HIS A 110 26.43 -4.71 8.52
CA HIS A 110 26.74 -4.59 9.94
C HIS A 110 26.68 -3.12 10.40
N THR A 111 27.33 -2.22 9.65
CA THR A 111 27.31 -0.78 9.95
C THR A 111 25.90 -0.20 9.89
N MET A 112 25.11 -0.58 8.89
CA MET A 112 23.71 -0.15 8.75
C MET A 112 22.86 -0.64 9.92
N LEU A 113 23.01 -1.92 10.31
CA LEU A 113 22.27 -2.51 11.41
C LEU A 113 22.55 -1.82 12.74
N LEU A 114 23.82 -1.60 13.09
CA LEU A 114 24.18 -0.91 14.33
C LEU A 114 23.68 0.54 14.36
N ARG A 115 23.77 1.26 13.23
CA ARG A 115 23.19 2.60 13.11
C ARG A 115 21.68 2.60 13.29
N CYS A 116 20.98 1.60 12.73
CA CYS A 116 19.55 1.46 12.91
C CYS A 116 19.18 1.18 14.37
N ILE A 117 19.90 0.29 15.06
CA ILE A 117 19.69 0.00 16.49
C ILE A 117 19.90 1.26 17.34
N ALA A 118 20.98 2.00 17.12
CA ALA A 118 21.24 3.27 17.80
C ALA A 118 20.13 4.29 17.52
N TRP A 119 19.73 4.45 16.25
CA TRP A 119 18.63 5.33 15.86
C TRP A 119 17.31 4.96 16.54
N ARG A 120 16.98 3.66 16.66
CA ARG A 120 15.75 3.23 17.34
C ARG A 120 15.73 3.64 18.80
N SER A 121 16.87 3.56 19.47
CA SER A 121 17.06 4.04 20.85
C SER A 121 16.89 5.56 20.93
N ASP A 122 17.64 6.31 20.12
CA ASP A 122 17.63 7.78 20.12
C ASP A 122 16.25 8.34 19.75
N PHE A 123 15.56 7.69 18.81
CA PHE A 123 14.23 8.05 18.37
C PHE A 123 13.13 7.50 19.29
N ALA A 124 13.47 6.74 20.34
CA ALA A 124 12.51 6.11 21.26
C ALA A 124 11.37 5.38 20.52
N VAL A 125 11.74 4.54 19.54
CA VAL A 125 10.77 3.87 18.66
C VAL A 125 9.87 2.92 19.44
N GLU A 126 10.36 2.31 20.52
CA GLU A 126 9.57 1.28 21.23
C GLU A 126 8.35 1.85 21.97
N ASN A 127 8.36 3.16 22.23
CA ASN A 127 7.24 3.89 22.82
C ASN A 127 6.37 4.61 21.78
N VAL A 128 6.81 4.66 20.50
CA VAL A 128 6.18 5.52 19.48
C VAL A 128 4.71 5.18 19.25
N LEU A 129 4.31 3.93 19.49
CA LEU A 129 2.96 3.45 19.24
C LEU A 129 1.93 3.96 20.26
N GLU A 130 2.39 4.38 21.44
CA GLU A 130 1.54 4.93 22.51
C GLU A 130 1.48 6.47 22.48
N ASP A 131 2.29 7.13 21.64
CA ASP A 131 2.35 8.59 21.59
C ASP A 131 1.07 9.21 21.00
N ASP A 132 0.48 10.19 21.71
CA ASP A 132 -0.51 11.10 21.13
C ASP A 132 0.18 12.26 20.43
N LEU A 133 0.32 12.14 19.12
CA LEU A 133 1.00 13.13 18.27
C LEU A 133 0.05 14.21 17.72
N GLY A 134 -1.22 14.20 18.13
CA GLY A 134 -2.22 15.19 17.69
C GLY A 134 -2.65 15.01 16.23
N PHE A 135 -2.49 13.82 15.65
CA PHE A 135 -2.81 13.51 14.24
C PHE A 135 -3.98 12.54 14.08
N LYS A 136 -4.89 12.46 15.07
CA LYS A 136 -6.10 11.62 14.98
C LYS A 136 -6.95 11.95 13.74
N GLU A 137 -6.97 13.21 13.32
CA GLU A 137 -7.64 13.66 12.08
C GLU A 137 -6.96 13.16 10.79
N LEU A 138 -5.69 12.75 10.85
CA LEU A 138 -4.95 12.21 9.70
C LEU A 138 -4.97 10.68 9.66
N GLU A 139 -5.35 10.02 10.76
CA GLU A 139 -5.53 8.57 10.80
C GLU A 139 -6.68 8.16 9.88
N GLY A 140 -6.46 7.13 9.07
CA GLY A 140 -7.42 6.70 8.05
C GLY A 140 -7.48 7.61 6.80
N VAL A 141 -6.81 8.77 6.81
CA VAL A 141 -6.84 9.73 5.70
C VAL A 141 -5.49 9.84 5.00
N VAL A 142 -4.42 10.19 5.73
CA VAL A 142 -3.12 10.49 5.12
C VAL A 142 -2.23 9.27 5.05
N ALA A 143 -2.13 8.53 6.16
CA ALA A 143 -1.34 7.32 6.20
C ALA A 143 -1.89 6.35 7.23
N PHE A 144 -2.15 5.12 6.81
CA PHE A 144 -2.83 4.15 7.65
C PHE A 144 -2.62 2.74 7.13
N MET A 145 -2.66 1.78 8.06
CA MET A 145 -2.69 0.35 7.76
C MET A 145 -4.16 -0.06 7.57
N HIS A 146 -4.49 -0.70 6.45
CA HIS A 146 -5.85 -1.21 6.21
C HIS A 146 -5.83 -2.45 5.35
N GLY A 147 -6.39 -3.55 5.86
CA GLY A 147 -6.52 -4.79 5.13
C GLY A 147 -5.19 -5.49 4.81
N SER A 148 -5.28 -6.52 3.99
CA SER A 148 -4.13 -7.34 3.58
C SER A 148 -4.32 -7.81 2.13
N ASP A 149 -3.20 -8.02 1.44
CA ASP A 149 -3.22 -8.59 0.09
C ASP A 149 -3.59 -10.09 0.12
N ARG A 150 -3.74 -10.70 -1.05
CA ARG A 150 -4.09 -12.12 -1.21
C ARG A 150 -3.03 -13.09 -0.65
N LEU A 151 -1.82 -12.61 -0.38
CA LEU A 151 -0.71 -13.37 0.22
C LEU A 151 -0.56 -13.08 1.72
N GLY A 152 -1.39 -12.21 2.29
CA GLY A 152 -1.40 -11.83 3.70
C GLY A 152 -0.51 -10.64 4.04
N HIS A 153 0.12 -9.98 3.06
CA HIS A 153 0.90 -8.77 3.32
C HIS A 153 -0.03 -7.65 3.79
N PRO A 154 0.23 -7.02 4.94
CA PRO A 154 -0.54 -5.87 5.37
C PRO A 154 -0.36 -4.71 4.37
N VAL A 155 -1.40 -3.89 4.18
CA VAL A 155 -1.39 -2.81 3.21
C VAL A 155 -1.34 -1.46 3.93
N CYS A 156 -0.34 -0.66 3.58
CA CYS A 156 -0.16 0.71 4.04
C CYS A 156 -0.59 1.69 2.95
N TYR A 157 -1.66 2.44 3.19
CA TYR A 157 -2.13 3.49 2.31
C TYR A 157 -1.47 4.83 2.67
N ASN A 158 -1.15 5.63 1.66
CA ASN A 158 -0.48 6.92 1.79
C ASN A 158 -1.14 7.91 0.81
N ALA A 159 -1.94 8.84 1.31
CA ALA A 159 -2.64 9.85 0.51
C ALA A 159 -2.30 11.26 1.01
N TYR A 160 -1.43 11.93 0.27
CA TYR A 160 -0.91 13.24 0.66
C TYR A 160 -1.64 14.43 0.03
N GLY A 161 -2.76 14.17 -0.67
CA GLY A 161 -3.54 15.20 -1.36
C GLY A 161 -4.11 16.27 -0.42
N VAL A 162 -4.36 15.94 0.85
CA VAL A 162 -4.87 16.89 1.86
C VAL A 162 -3.93 18.08 2.09
N PHE A 163 -2.63 17.90 1.83
CA PHE A 163 -1.61 18.94 2.00
C PHE A 163 -1.55 19.93 0.83
N LYS A 164 -2.43 19.78 -0.17
CA LYS A 164 -2.69 20.83 -1.15
C LYS A 164 -3.34 22.04 -0.50
N ASP A 165 -4.11 21.83 0.56
CA ASP A 165 -4.62 22.91 1.40
C ASP A 165 -3.48 23.53 2.21
N ARG A 166 -3.36 24.87 2.15
CA ARG A 166 -2.25 25.59 2.80
C ARG A 166 -2.36 25.57 4.32
N GLU A 167 -3.55 25.68 4.87
CA GLU A 167 -3.73 25.68 6.33
C GLU A 167 -3.35 24.32 6.91
N MET A 168 -3.78 23.23 6.25
CA MET A 168 -3.37 21.88 6.59
C MET A 168 -1.86 21.69 6.43
N TYR A 169 -1.26 22.20 5.35
CA TYR A 169 0.18 22.14 5.16
C TYR A 169 0.94 22.88 6.29
N ASP A 170 0.58 24.12 6.60
CA ASP A 170 1.27 24.93 7.62
C ASP A 170 1.07 24.39 9.04
N ARG A 171 -0.06 23.70 9.29
CA ARG A 171 -0.33 22.99 10.55
C ARG A 171 0.59 21.78 10.75
N VAL A 172 0.97 21.09 9.67
CA VAL A 172 1.74 19.83 9.72
C VAL A 172 3.23 20.03 9.40
N PHE A 173 3.56 21.03 8.58
CA PHE A 173 4.90 21.26 8.05
C PHE A 173 5.38 22.71 8.19
N GLY A 174 4.62 23.59 8.84
CA GLY A 174 4.91 25.03 8.89
C GLY A 174 6.17 25.42 9.66
N ASP A 175 6.74 24.49 10.44
CA ASP A 175 8.01 24.65 11.14
C ASP A 175 8.69 23.28 11.37
N ASP A 176 9.94 23.32 11.83
CA ASP A 176 10.77 22.11 12.03
C ASP A 176 10.19 21.17 13.08
N ASP A 177 9.52 21.68 14.11
CA ASP A 177 8.98 20.85 15.19
C ASP A 177 7.71 20.11 14.75
N LYS A 178 6.84 20.77 13.99
CA LYS A 178 5.70 20.11 13.32
C LYS A 178 6.17 19.04 12.35
N LEU A 179 7.20 19.33 11.55
CA LEU A 179 7.78 18.36 10.62
C LEU A 179 8.36 17.15 11.37
N LYS A 180 9.12 17.35 12.45
CA LYS A 180 9.62 16.25 13.31
C LYS A 180 8.47 15.44 13.90
N ARG A 181 7.41 16.10 14.39
CA ARG A 181 6.21 15.42 14.91
C ARG A 181 5.54 14.57 13.83
N PHE A 182 5.44 15.09 12.59
CA PHE A 182 4.93 14.34 11.45
C PHE A 182 5.81 13.14 11.09
N LEU A 183 7.14 13.30 11.08
CA LEU A 183 8.08 12.19 10.86
C LEU A 183 7.93 11.11 11.94
N ARG A 184 7.76 11.50 13.20
CA ARG A 184 7.48 10.58 14.31
C ARG A 184 6.17 9.82 14.11
N TRP A 185 5.13 10.50 13.65
CA TRP A 185 3.86 9.86 13.30
C TRP A 185 3.98 8.91 12.09
N ARG A 186 4.78 9.27 11.08
CA ARG A 186 5.09 8.37 9.96
C ARG A 186 5.79 7.09 10.42
N VAL A 187 6.73 7.21 11.37
CA VAL A 187 7.36 6.06 12.04
C VAL A 187 6.31 5.25 12.80
N GLN A 188 5.41 5.90 13.54
CA GLN A 188 4.30 5.23 14.24
C GLN A 188 3.46 4.36 13.30
N VAL A 189 3.04 4.91 12.15
CA VAL A 189 2.26 4.16 11.15
C VAL A 189 3.06 2.98 10.58
N MET A 190 4.35 3.16 10.31
CA MET A 190 5.22 2.09 9.82
C MET A 190 5.39 0.99 10.87
N GLU A 191 5.61 1.33 12.14
CA GLU A 191 5.74 0.38 13.25
C GLU A 191 4.44 -0.40 13.49
N ARG A 192 3.26 0.21 13.31
CA ARG A 192 1.97 -0.53 13.30
C ARG A 192 1.98 -1.63 12.25
N GLY A 193 2.48 -1.32 11.05
CA GLY A 193 2.63 -2.30 9.98
C GLY A 193 3.68 -3.38 10.30
N VAL A 194 4.80 -3.01 10.91
CA VAL A 194 5.85 -3.95 11.32
C VAL A 194 5.34 -4.94 12.38
N ARG A 195 4.51 -4.51 13.34
CA ARG A 195 3.89 -5.41 14.32
C ARG A 195 2.99 -6.49 13.69
N MET A 196 2.53 -6.30 12.45
CA MET A 196 1.75 -7.30 11.71
C MET A 196 2.63 -8.33 10.98
N LEU A 197 3.96 -8.13 10.95
CA LEU A 197 4.90 -9.03 10.30
C LEU A 197 5.29 -10.19 11.22
N GLN A 198 5.52 -11.35 10.62
CA GLN A 198 5.86 -12.57 11.34
C GLN A 198 7.37 -12.78 11.49
N PHE A 199 8.16 -12.14 10.62
CA PHE A 199 9.61 -12.28 10.51
C PHE A 199 10.09 -13.74 10.47
N LYS A 200 9.34 -14.68 9.87
CA LYS A 200 9.74 -16.10 9.82
C LYS A 200 9.89 -16.61 8.39
N PRO A 201 10.71 -17.64 8.15
CA PRO A 201 10.80 -18.26 6.84
C PRO A 201 9.42 -18.70 6.31
N GLY A 202 9.05 -18.27 5.10
CA GLY A 202 7.75 -18.55 4.49
C GLY A 202 6.55 -17.80 5.11
N GLY A 203 6.79 -16.93 6.10
CA GLY A 203 5.79 -16.04 6.68
C GLY A 203 5.71 -14.68 5.97
N VAL A 204 4.73 -13.88 6.38
CA VAL A 204 4.55 -12.51 5.91
C VAL A 204 5.62 -11.62 6.53
N ASN A 205 6.57 -11.18 5.71
CA ASN A 205 7.75 -10.42 6.15
C ASN A 205 7.86 -9.04 5.51
N SER A 206 6.84 -8.62 4.75
CA SER A 206 6.87 -7.36 4.01
C SER A 206 5.47 -6.74 3.89
N ILE A 207 5.42 -5.46 3.53
CA ILE A 207 4.23 -4.62 3.50
C ILE A 207 3.97 -4.17 2.05
N ILE A 208 2.71 -4.06 1.66
CA ILE A 208 2.33 -3.40 0.40
C ILE A 208 2.15 -1.91 0.68
N GLN A 209 2.83 -1.05 -0.08
CA GLN A 209 2.61 0.38 -0.01
C GLN A 209 1.73 0.83 -1.16
N VAL A 210 0.56 1.39 -0.85
CA VAL A 210 -0.30 2.08 -1.80
C VAL A 210 -0.14 3.58 -1.59
N THR A 211 0.25 4.30 -2.64
CA THR A 211 0.43 5.75 -2.61
C THR A 211 -0.54 6.41 -3.58
N ASP A 212 -1.46 7.20 -3.05
CA ASP A 212 -2.36 8.02 -3.83
C ASP A 212 -1.67 9.31 -4.25
N LEU A 213 -1.57 9.51 -5.56
CA LEU A 213 -0.97 10.69 -6.17
C LEU A 213 -2.02 11.75 -6.55
N LYS A 214 -3.31 11.50 -6.30
CA LYS A 214 -4.37 12.49 -6.53
C LYS A 214 -4.10 13.74 -5.70
N ASP A 215 -4.10 14.88 -6.37
CA ASP A 215 -3.90 16.21 -5.76
C ASP A 215 -2.61 16.37 -4.93
N MET A 216 -1.63 15.47 -5.05
CA MET A 216 -0.39 15.56 -4.27
C MET A 216 0.37 16.86 -4.60
N PRO A 217 0.61 17.75 -3.61
CA PRO A 217 1.30 19.00 -3.84
C PRO A 217 2.77 18.76 -4.22
N LYS A 218 3.24 19.48 -5.23
CA LYS A 218 4.50 19.17 -5.93
C LYS A 218 5.73 19.77 -5.26
N ARG A 219 5.62 20.93 -4.62
CA ARG A 219 6.79 21.68 -4.12
C ARG A 219 6.88 21.58 -2.60
N GLU A 220 5.74 21.72 -1.95
CA GLU A 220 5.54 21.81 -0.52
C GLU A 220 5.93 20.48 0.16
N LEU A 221 5.45 19.35 -0.35
CA LEU A 221 5.80 18.04 0.20
C LEU A 221 7.20 17.54 -0.11
N ARG A 222 8.00 18.24 -0.92
CA ARG A 222 9.26 17.69 -1.39
C ARG A 222 10.28 17.49 -0.28
N MET A 223 10.39 18.44 0.63
CA MET A 223 11.35 18.35 1.75
C MET A 223 10.94 17.24 2.71
N ALA A 224 9.67 17.23 3.13
CA ALA A 224 9.11 16.18 3.99
C ALA A 224 9.24 14.79 3.34
N SER A 225 8.89 14.66 2.06
CA SER A 225 8.99 13.39 1.32
C SER A 225 10.43 12.86 1.25
N ASN A 226 11.41 13.73 1.02
CA ASN A 226 12.82 13.33 1.00
C ASN A 226 13.30 12.87 2.39
N GLN A 227 12.90 13.56 3.46
CA GLN A 227 13.25 13.16 4.82
C GLN A 227 12.59 11.84 5.23
N ILE A 228 11.30 11.66 4.94
CA ILE A 228 10.58 10.40 5.17
C ILE A 228 11.26 9.24 4.42
N LEU A 229 11.65 9.49 3.17
CA LEU A 229 12.26 8.48 2.33
C LEU A 229 13.64 8.09 2.83
N SER A 230 14.50 9.05 3.17
CA SER A 230 15.80 8.78 3.79
C SER A 230 15.64 7.99 5.09
N LEU A 231 14.73 8.44 5.96
CA LEU A 231 14.44 7.79 7.23
C LEU A 231 14.06 6.32 7.04
N PHE A 232 13.16 6.02 6.10
CA PHE A 232 12.73 4.65 5.86
C PHE A 232 13.76 3.80 5.12
N GLN A 233 14.58 4.39 4.24
CA GLN A 233 15.66 3.66 3.58
C GLN A 233 16.74 3.21 4.55
N ASP A 234 17.08 4.06 5.52
CA ASP A 234 18.15 3.79 6.48
C ASP A 234 17.71 2.85 7.60
N ASN A 235 16.42 2.87 7.98
CA ASN A 235 15.94 2.19 9.18
C ASN A 235 14.91 1.08 8.96
N TYR A 236 14.34 0.94 7.75
CA TYR A 236 13.36 -0.10 7.42
C TYR A 236 13.72 -0.84 6.12
N PRO A 237 14.92 -1.46 6.06
CA PRO A 237 15.41 -2.12 4.85
C PRO A 237 14.52 -3.29 4.43
N GLU A 238 14.27 -3.40 3.12
CA GLU A 238 13.57 -4.53 2.51
C GLU A 238 12.22 -4.88 3.18
N MET A 239 11.50 -3.85 3.65
CA MET A 239 10.17 -3.99 4.26
C MET A 239 9.01 -3.90 3.25
N VAL A 240 9.27 -3.54 1.99
CA VAL A 240 8.23 -3.30 1.00
C VAL A 240 8.21 -4.40 -0.05
N ALA A 241 7.10 -5.15 -0.10
CA ALA A 241 6.86 -6.19 -1.10
C ALA A 241 6.56 -5.57 -2.47
N ARG A 242 5.71 -4.53 -2.48
CA ARG A 242 5.22 -3.87 -3.69
C ARG A 242 4.89 -2.40 -3.39
N LYS A 243 5.17 -1.53 -4.35
CA LYS A 243 4.76 -0.11 -4.36
C LYS A 243 3.71 0.10 -5.44
N VAL A 244 2.49 0.41 -5.03
CA VAL A 244 1.36 0.67 -5.91
C VAL A 244 1.07 2.17 -5.89
N PHE A 245 1.25 2.85 -7.02
CA PHE A 245 0.86 4.25 -7.18
C PHE A 245 -0.52 4.29 -7.82
N ILE A 246 -1.47 4.99 -7.19
CA ILE A 246 -2.86 5.11 -7.67
C ILE A 246 -3.21 6.56 -7.98
N ASN A 247 -4.27 6.76 -8.75
CA ASN A 247 -4.68 8.06 -9.29
C ASN A 247 -3.51 8.83 -9.92
N VAL A 248 -2.66 8.09 -10.64
CA VAL A 248 -1.43 8.64 -11.17
C VAL A 248 -1.74 9.64 -12.29
N PRO A 249 -1.28 10.90 -12.17
CA PRO A 249 -1.52 11.92 -13.19
C PRO A 249 -0.94 11.52 -14.55
N TRP A 250 -1.57 11.96 -15.65
CA TRP A 250 -1.20 11.57 -17.00
C TRP A 250 0.29 11.78 -17.34
N TYR A 251 0.90 12.86 -16.84
CA TYR A 251 2.31 13.20 -17.08
C TYR A 251 3.30 12.24 -16.41
N PHE A 252 2.87 11.48 -15.39
CA PHE A 252 3.73 10.50 -14.73
C PHE A 252 4.10 9.36 -15.67
N SER A 253 3.22 8.99 -16.61
CA SER A 253 3.54 7.98 -17.62
C SER A 253 4.72 8.42 -18.49
N MET A 254 4.82 9.73 -18.80
CA MET A 254 5.95 10.32 -19.51
C MET A 254 7.23 10.27 -18.66
N LEU A 255 7.15 10.66 -17.38
CA LEU A 255 8.29 10.58 -16.46
C LEU A 255 8.77 9.13 -16.27
N TYR A 256 7.86 8.19 -16.03
CA TYR A 256 8.19 6.77 -15.90
C TYR A 256 8.85 6.24 -17.18
N SER A 257 8.34 6.58 -18.36
CA SER A 257 8.96 6.16 -19.62
C SER A 257 10.40 6.66 -19.76
N MET A 258 10.70 7.88 -19.29
CA MET A 258 12.03 8.48 -19.34
C MET A 258 13.02 7.83 -18.38
N PHE A 259 12.57 7.47 -17.16
CA PHE A 259 13.44 6.87 -16.13
C PHE A 259 13.46 5.34 -16.15
N SER A 260 12.44 4.70 -16.72
CA SER A 260 12.32 3.24 -16.74
C SER A 260 13.54 2.51 -17.32
N PRO A 261 14.26 3.00 -18.35
CA PRO A 261 15.45 2.31 -18.85
C PRO A 261 16.55 2.13 -17.80
N PHE A 262 16.60 3.03 -16.80
CA PHE A 262 17.60 3.02 -15.74
C PHE A 262 17.18 2.18 -14.52
N LEU A 263 15.95 1.64 -14.50
CA LEU A 263 15.46 0.80 -13.40
C LEU A 263 15.82 -0.67 -13.61
N THR A 264 16.27 -1.36 -12.56
CA THR A 264 16.41 -2.82 -12.57
C THR A 264 15.05 -3.49 -12.80
N GLN A 265 15.07 -4.73 -13.32
CA GLN A 265 13.87 -5.55 -13.48
C GLN A 265 13.11 -5.73 -12.16
N ARG A 266 13.82 -5.90 -11.03
CA ARG A 266 13.23 -5.99 -9.68
C ARG A 266 12.48 -4.70 -9.32
N THR A 267 13.09 -3.53 -9.51
CA THR A 267 12.41 -2.24 -9.33
C THR A 267 11.16 -2.17 -10.19
N LYS A 268 11.24 -2.40 -11.50
CA LYS A 268 10.07 -2.35 -12.39
C LYS A 268 8.94 -3.27 -11.93
N SER A 269 9.27 -4.48 -11.47
CA SER A 269 8.31 -5.48 -11.04
C SER A 269 7.64 -5.18 -9.68
N LYS A 270 8.32 -4.43 -8.80
CA LYS A 270 7.77 -3.95 -7.53
C LYS A 270 6.82 -2.77 -7.72
N PHE A 271 6.89 -2.07 -8.85
CA PHE A 271 6.06 -0.90 -9.12
C PHE A 271 4.80 -1.30 -9.87
N VAL A 272 3.67 -0.84 -9.37
CA VAL A 272 2.39 -0.93 -10.06
C VAL A 272 1.82 0.47 -10.17
N ILE A 273 1.40 0.85 -11.36
CA ILE A 273 0.87 2.19 -11.63
C ILE A 273 -0.58 2.05 -12.09
N ALA A 274 -1.49 2.66 -11.35
CA ALA A 274 -2.89 2.80 -11.71
C ALA A 274 -3.19 4.26 -12.08
N LYS A 275 -3.64 4.45 -13.31
CA LYS A 275 -4.19 5.74 -13.74
C LYS A 275 -5.50 6.01 -13.01
N GLU A 276 -5.88 7.28 -12.92
CA GLU A 276 -7.22 7.67 -12.45
C GLU A 276 -8.30 6.93 -13.26
N GLY A 277 -9.32 6.44 -12.56
CA GLY A 277 -10.39 5.59 -13.12
C GLY A 277 -10.10 4.08 -13.17
N ASN A 278 -8.84 3.65 -13.04
CA ASN A 278 -8.46 2.22 -13.09
C ASN A 278 -7.99 1.68 -11.72
N VAL A 279 -8.17 2.45 -10.64
CA VAL A 279 -7.64 2.11 -9.30
C VAL A 279 -8.16 0.76 -8.80
N ALA A 280 -9.48 0.57 -8.77
CA ALA A 280 -10.08 -0.67 -8.30
C ALA A 280 -9.59 -1.89 -9.10
N GLU A 281 -9.56 -1.79 -10.44
CA GLU A 281 -9.07 -2.87 -11.32
C GLU A 281 -7.63 -3.27 -11.01
N ILE A 282 -6.78 -2.31 -10.69
CA ILE A 282 -5.39 -2.59 -10.35
C ILE A 282 -5.26 -3.17 -8.94
N LEU A 283 -5.99 -2.64 -7.95
CA LEU A 283 -5.92 -3.14 -6.58
C LEU A 283 -6.46 -4.57 -6.47
N TYR A 284 -7.54 -4.91 -7.18
CA TYR A 284 -8.17 -6.24 -7.14
C TYR A 284 -7.26 -7.39 -7.59
N LYS A 285 -6.24 -7.08 -8.41
CA LYS A 285 -5.20 -8.05 -8.81
C LYS A 285 -4.40 -8.58 -7.63
N PHE A 286 -4.32 -7.83 -6.52
CA PHE A 286 -3.47 -8.16 -5.39
C PHE A 286 -4.23 -8.20 -4.06
N ILE A 287 -5.29 -7.41 -3.91
CA ILE A 287 -6.07 -7.26 -2.67
C ILE A 287 -7.52 -7.66 -2.97
N ARG A 288 -8.14 -8.48 -2.11
CA ARG A 288 -9.57 -8.82 -2.29
C ARG A 288 -10.45 -7.58 -2.02
N PRO A 289 -11.56 -7.38 -2.76
CA PRO A 289 -12.37 -6.16 -2.67
C PRO A 289 -12.84 -5.80 -1.26
N GLU A 290 -13.17 -6.79 -0.44
CA GLU A 290 -13.62 -6.61 0.95
C GLU A 290 -12.52 -6.12 1.91
N TYR A 291 -11.26 -6.09 1.45
CA TYR A 291 -10.12 -5.50 2.16
C TYR A 291 -9.63 -4.20 1.53
N VAL A 292 -10.18 -3.78 0.38
CA VAL A 292 -9.87 -2.50 -0.25
C VAL A 292 -10.80 -1.42 0.34
N PRO A 293 -10.27 -0.27 0.81
CA PRO A 293 -11.10 0.83 1.30
C PRO A 293 -12.11 1.32 0.27
N VAL A 294 -13.30 1.72 0.73
CA VAL A 294 -14.38 2.24 -0.13
C VAL A 294 -13.93 3.40 -1.04
N GLN A 295 -13.10 4.31 -0.53
CA GLN A 295 -12.56 5.45 -1.29
C GLN A 295 -11.67 5.06 -2.48
N TYR A 296 -11.18 3.82 -2.53
CA TYR A 296 -10.40 3.27 -3.64
C TYR A 296 -11.21 2.27 -4.49
N GLY A 297 -12.53 2.30 -4.35
CA GLY A 297 -13.48 1.49 -5.10
C GLY A 297 -13.61 0.07 -4.58
N GLY A 298 -13.28 -0.19 -3.31
CA GLY A 298 -13.49 -1.48 -2.63
C GLY A 298 -14.74 -1.52 -1.76
N LEU A 299 -14.89 -2.59 -0.97
CA LEU A 299 -16.05 -2.83 -0.11
C LEU A 299 -15.75 -2.69 1.39
N SER A 300 -14.53 -2.31 1.76
CA SER A 300 -14.09 -2.23 3.16
C SER A 300 -14.37 -0.86 3.74
N ARG A 301 -15.28 -0.77 4.71
CA ARG A 301 -15.62 0.47 5.43
C ARG A 301 -14.71 0.67 6.66
N PRO A 302 -14.57 1.92 7.15
CA PRO A 302 -13.92 2.16 8.43
C PRO A 302 -14.56 1.31 9.54
N GLY A 303 -13.74 0.61 10.34
CA GLY A 303 -14.19 -0.27 11.42
C GLY A 303 -14.62 -1.68 11.01
N ASP A 304 -14.81 -1.98 9.71
CA ASP A 304 -15.23 -3.33 9.27
C ASP A 304 -14.24 -4.42 9.72
N LEU A 305 -12.94 -4.10 9.72
CA LEU A 305 -11.87 -5.05 10.07
C LEU A 305 -11.69 -5.24 11.58
N GLU A 306 -12.27 -4.36 12.41
CA GLU A 306 -12.24 -4.49 13.88
C GLU A 306 -13.26 -5.54 14.35
N ASN A 307 -14.33 -5.74 13.58
CA ASN A 307 -15.42 -6.67 13.87
C ASN A 307 -15.15 -8.12 13.42
N GLY A 308 -13.91 -8.43 13.04
CA GLY A 308 -13.48 -9.75 12.58
C GLY A 308 -13.22 -9.83 11.08
N GLN A 309 -13.14 -11.04 10.53
CA GLN A 309 -12.86 -11.22 9.11
C GLN A 309 -14.06 -10.76 8.26
N PRO A 310 -13.84 -9.90 7.25
CA PRO A 310 -14.90 -9.47 6.37
C PRO A 310 -15.42 -10.65 5.54
N LYS A 311 -16.71 -10.65 5.28
CA LYS A 311 -17.34 -11.65 4.43
C LYS A 311 -16.79 -11.53 2.99
N PRO A 312 -16.45 -12.66 2.33
CA PRO A 312 -15.88 -12.65 0.99
C PRO A 312 -16.77 -11.95 -0.04
N ALA A 313 -16.16 -11.22 -0.96
CA ALA A 313 -16.84 -10.64 -2.10
C ALA A 313 -16.49 -11.37 -3.41
N SER A 314 -17.40 -11.29 -4.37
CA SER A 314 -17.20 -11.77 -5.73
C SER A 314 -16.86 -10.61 -6.66
N GLU A 315 -15.94 -10.85 -7.61
CA GLU A 315 -15.50 -9.88 -8.60
C GLU A 315 -16.05 -10.26 -9.98
N PHE A 316 -16.42 -9.26 -10.78
CA PHE A 316 -16.78 -9.45 -12.18
C PHE A 316 -16.42 -8.21 -13.00
N ALA A 317 -16.58 -8.29 -14.31
CA ALA A 317 -16.38 -7.16 -15.20
C ALA A 317 -17.63 -6.90 -16.03
N VAL A 318 -17.89 -5.63 -16.29
CA VAL A 318 -18.96 -5.17 -17.19
C VAL A 318 -18.28 -4.54 -18.39
N LYS A 319 -18.46 -5.10 -19.59
CA LYS A 319 -17.86 -4.53 -20.80
C LYS A 319 -18.56 -3.20 -21.13
N GLY A 320 -17.89 -2.39 -21.95
CA GLY A 320 -18.57 -1.23 -22.53
C GLY A 320 -19.68 -1.67 -23.47
N GLY A 321 -20.84 -1.02 -23.42
CA GLY A 321 -22.00 -1.39 -24.23
C GLY A 321 -22.85 -2.52 -23.63
N GLU A 322 -22.54 -2.99 -22.42
CA GLU A 322 -23.17 -4.15 -21.81
C GLU A 322 -23.98 -3.76 -20.56
N ARG A 323 -25.08 -4.48 -20.32
CA ARG A 323 -25.80 -4.52 -19.05
C ARG A 323 -25.61 -5.91 -18.44
N VAL A 324 -25.24 -5.94 -17.16
CA VAL A 324 -25.11 -7.17 -16.37
C VAL A 324 -26.19 -7.16 -15.29
N ASN A 325 -26.91 -8.29 -15.18
CA ASN A 325 -27.90 -8.52 -14.14
C ASN A 325 -27.37 -9.60 -13.19
N LEU A 326 -27.26 -9.29 -11.91
CA LEU A 326 -26.98 -10.26 -10.86
C LEU A 326 -28.31 -10.76 -10.31
N GLU A 327 -28.57 -12.05 -10.43
CA GLU A 327 -29.79 -12.69 -9.94
C GLU A 327 -29.50 -13.45 -8.64
N ILE A 328 -30.34 -13.24 -7.63
CA ILE A 328 -30.35 -13.97 -6.37
C ILE A 328 -31.68 -14.72 -6.30
N ASP A 329 -31.63 -16.00 -6.66
CA ASP A 329 -32.80 -16.87 -6.72
C ASP A 329 -33.12 -17.54 -5.37
N GLY A 330 -34.30 -18.17 -5.30
CA GLY A 330 -34.68 -19.02 -4.18
C GLY A 330 -34.93 -18.26 -2.87
N ILE A 331 -35.37 -17.00 -2.97
CA ILE A 331 -35.67 -16.18 -1.80
C ILE A 331 -37.05 -16.59 -1.26
N GLU A 332 -37.09 -17.08 -0.03
CA GLU A 332 -38.32 -17.44 0.69
C GLU A 332 -39.07 -16.19 1.17
N VAL A 333 -40.36 -16.34 1.47
CA VAL A 333 -41.17 -15.26 2.09
C VAL A 333 -40.59 -14.86 3.45
N GLY A 334 -40.54 -13.56 3.74
CA GLY A 334 -40.02 -13.03 5.00
C GLY A 334 -38.50 -13.05 5.11
N ALA A 335 -37.77 -13.49 4.08
CA ALA A 335 -36.31 -13.47 4.09
C ALA A 335 -35.78 -12.04 3.89
N THR A 336 -34.77 -11.66 4.67
CA THR A 336 -34.07 -10.39 4.50
C THR A 336 -32.82 -10.60 3.66
N ILE A 337 -32.75 -9.92 2.51
CA ILE A 337 -31.58 -9.85 1.66
C ILE A 337 -30.81 -8.57 2.00
N THR A 338 -29.51 -8.69 2.24
CA THR A 338 -28.59 -7.56 2.40
C THR A 338 -27.49 -7.70 1.37
N TRP A 339 -27.17 -6.64 0.64
CA TRP A 339 -26.11 -6.67 -0.37
C TRP A 339 -25.22 -5.44 -0.29
N ASP A 340 -23.97 -5.65 -0.67
CA ASP A 340 -23.01 -4.59 -0.95
C ASP A 340 -22.55 -4.70 -2.41
N ILE A 341 -22.40 -3.57 -3.10
CA ILE A 341 -21.87 -3.55 -4.46
C ILE A 341 -21.09 -2.28 -4.80
N VAL A 342 -19.94 -2.47 -5.49
CA VAL A 342 -19.04 -1.43 -6.00
C VAL A 342 -18.43 -1.81 -7.37
N VAL A 343 -18.83 -1.09 -8.39
CA VAL A 343 -18.18 -0.66 -9.63
C VAL A 343 -16.81 0.05 -9.44
N GLY A 344 -15.78 -0.16 -10.23
CA GLY A 344 -14.61 0.72 -10.24
C GLY A 344 -14.93 2.04 -10.94
N GLY A 345 -14.93 3.17 -10.22
CA GLY A 345 -15.10 4.52 -10.78
C GLY A 345 -16.42 4.69 -11.55
N TRP A 346 -17.55 4.54 -10.86
CA TRP A 346 -18.88 4.38 -11.48
C TRP A 346 -19.18 5.55 -12.40
N GLU A 347 -19.61 5.24 -13.62
CA GLU A 347 -20.22 6.19 -14.56
C GLU A 347 -21.14 5.31 -15.39
N LEU A 348 -22.17 4.79 -14.75
CA LEU A 348 -23.07 3.76 -15.25
C LEU A 348 -24.42 3.87 -14.53
N ASP A 349 -25.43 3.17 -15.02
CA ASP A 349 -26.72 3.16 -14.34
C ASP A 349 -26.84 1.92 -13.45
N TYR A 350 -27.39 2.09 -12.26
CA TYR A 350 -27.62 1.02 -11.29
C TYR A 350 -29.09 1.01 -10.89
N GLY A 351 -29.67 -0.19 -10.76
CA GLY A 351 -31.00 -0.40 -10.21
C GLY A 351 -31.12 -1.75 -9.52
N ALA A 352 -32.13 -1.89 -8.66
CA ALA A 352 -32.42 -3.16 -7.98
C ALA A 352 -33.93 -3.41 -7.93
N GLU A 353 -34.33 -4.62 -8.27
CA GLU A 353 -35.73 -5.03 -8.37
C GLU A 353 -35.93 -6.39 -7.69
N TYR A 354 -37.14 -6.62 -7.20
CA TYR A 354 -37.59 -7.92 -6.71
C TYR A 354 -38.68 -8.45 -7.62
N ILE A 355 -38.56 -9.70 -8.05
CA ILE A 355 -39.52 -10.37 -8.91
C ILE A 355 -40.15 -11.50 -8.09
N PRO A 356 -41.39 -11.34 -7.61
CA PRO A 356 -42.11 -12.42 -6.96
C PRO A 356 -42.31 -13.63 -7.88
N ALA A 357 -42.37 -14.83 -7.31
CA ALA A 357 -42.57 -16.07 -8.06
C ALA A 357 -44.03 -16.27 -8.52
N ALA A 358 -45.00 -15.62 -7.86
CA ALA A 358 -46.40 -15.69 -8.25
C ALA A 358 -46.64 -14.88 -9.53
N GLU A 359 -47.18 -15.51 -10.57
CA GLU A 359 -47.41 -14.88 -11.89
C GLU A 359 -48.37 -13.68 -11.85
N SER A 360 -49.23 -13.59 -10.84
CA SER A 360 -50.16 -12.48 -10.62
C SER A 360 -49.51 -11.27 -9.94
N SER A 361 -48.29 -11.40 -9.43
CA SER A 361 -47.63 -10.36 -8.64
C SER A 361 -46.74 -9.49 -9.51
N TYR A 362 -46.72 -8.19 -9.23
CA TYR A 362 -45.92 -7.21 -9.98
C TYR A 362 -44.47 -7.17 -9.48
N THR A 363 -43.53 -6.92 -10.39
CA THR A 363 -42.14 -6.60 -10.03
C THR A 363 -42.10 -5.38 -9.10
N VAL A 364 -41.38 -5.53 -7.99
CA VAL A 364 -41.19 -4.47 -7.00
C VAL A 364 -39.87 -3.77 -7.28
N VAL A 365 -39.91 -2.48 -7.62
CA VAL A 365 -38.71 -1.65 -7.76
C VAL A 365 -38.19 -1.33 -6.36
N ILE A 366 -37.08 -1.97 -5.96
CA ILE A 366 -36.44 -1.71 -4.66
C ILE A 366 -35.64 -0.41 -4.74
N GLU A 367 -34.82 -0.27 -5.78
CA GLU A 367 -34.10 0.95 -6.11
C GLU A 367 -34.37 1.32 -7.55
N LYS A 368 -34.97 2.50 -7.75
CA LYS A 368 -35.17 3.06 -9.07
C LYS A 368 -33.83 3.24 -9.76
N THR A 369 -33.76 2.82 -11.02
CA THR A 369 -32.56 2.99 -11.84
C THR A 369 -32.10 4.44 -11.82
N ARG A 370 -30.85 4.65 -11.41
CA ARG A 370 -30.22 5.96 -11.38
C ARG A 370 -28.80 5.90 -11.91
N ARG A 371 -28.34 7.02 -12.47
CA ARG A 371 -26.96 7.21 -12.85
C ARG A 371 -26.10 7.30 -11.60
N MET A 372 -25.02 6.54 -11.59
CA MET A 372 -24.02 6.59 -10.55
C MET A 372 -22.76 7.32 -11.03
N ASN A 373 -22.21 8.16 -10.17
CA ASN A 373 -21.05 9.01 -10.42
C ASN A 373 -19.77 8.39 -9.88
N ALA A 374 -18.62 8.89 -10.35
CA ALA A 374 -17.33 8.30 -10.04
C ALA A 374 -16.93 8.43 -8.56
N ALA A 375 -17.53 9.39 -7.86
CA ALA A 375 -17.33 9.65 -6.45
C ALA A 375 -18.37 8.98 -5.53
N ASP A 376 -19.38 8.32 -6.11
CA ASP A 376 -20.40 7.65 -5.30
C ASP A 376 -19.80 6.47 -4.53
N GLU A 377 -20.23 6.32 -3.29
CA GLU A 377 -19.79 5.25 -2.41
C GLU A 377 -20.38 3.88 -2.81
N PRO A 378 -19.77 2.77 -2.36
CA PRO A 378 -20.37 1.44 -2.47
C PRO A 378 -21.78 1.41 -1.91
N ILE A 379 -22.69 0.82 -2.66
CA ILE A 379 -24.07 0.65 -2.20
C ILE A 379 -24.09 -0.39 -1.06
N HIS A 380 -24.76 -0.05 0.03
CA HIS A 380 -25.21 -0.97 1.07
C HIS A 380 -26.72 -0.88 1.15
N ASN A 381 -27.43 -1.98 0.95
CA ASN A 381 -28.87 -1.94 1.10
C ASN A 381 -29.42 -3.28 1.55
N SER A 382 -30.68 -3.26 2.01
CA SER A 382 -31.40 -4.45 2.44
C SER A 382 -32.87 -4.40 2.04
N TYR A 383 -33.44 -5.56 1.80
CA TYR A 383 -34.84 -5.73 1.45
C TYR A 383 -35.39 -6.97 2.15
N THR A 384 -36.60 -6.90 2.68
CA THR A 384 -37.29 -8.08 3.25
C THR A 384 -38.43 -8.47 2.33
N SER A 385 -38.38 -9.70 1.83
CA SER A 385 -39.35 -10.23 0.88
C SER A 385 -40.73 -10.40 1.53
N ARG A 386 -41.78 -10.02 0.81
CA ARG A 386 -43.18 -10.26 1.20
C ARG A 386 -43.75 -11.54 0.61
N GLU A 387 -43.14 -12.02 -0.46
CA GLU A 387 -43.50 -13.22 -1.21
C GLU A 387 -42.21 -13.95 -1.58
N ALA A 388 -42.30 -15.24 -1.90
CA ALA A 388 -41.15 -15.95 -2.45
C ALA A 388 -40.84 -15.44 -3.87
N GLY A 389 -39.57 -15.48 -4.28
CA GLY A 389 -39.15 -14.90 -5.56
C GLY A 389 -37.65 -14.81 -5.74
N LYS A 390 -37.23 -13.87 -6.57
CA LYS A 390 -35.82 -13.56 -6.83
C LYS A 390 -35.53 -12.07 -6.80
N MET A 391 -34.29 -11.72 -6.48
CA MET A 391 -33.81 -10.35 -6.54
C MET A 391 -32.90 -10.17 -7.75
N VAL A 392 -33.05 -9.05 -8.47
CA VAL A 392 -32.23 -8.71 -9.64
C VAL A 392 -31.55 -7.36 -9.41
N ILE A 393 -30.23 -7.35 -9.46
CA ILE A 393 -29.42 -6.13 -9.41
C ILE A 393 -28.89 -5.85 -10.82
N SER A 394 -29.29 -4.71 -11.39
CA SER A 394 -28.97 -4.32 -12.76
C SER A 394 -27.85 -3.29 -12.78
N ILE A 395 -26.82 -3.54 -13.59
CA ILE A 395 -25.65 -2.68 -13.77
C ILE A 395 -25.48 -2.42 -15.25
N ASP A 396 -25.77 -1.19 -15.66
CA ASP A 396 -25.88 -0.83 -17.06
C ASP A 396 -24.72 0.10 -17.47
N ASN A 397 -23.76 -0.48 -18.18
CA ASN A 397 -22.62 0.22 -18.76
C ASN A 397 -22.79 0.44 -20.28
N THR A 398 -24.03 0.42 -20.79
CA THR A 398 -24.32 0.62 -22.22
C THR A 398 -23.90 2.00 -22.72
N GLY A 399 -23.94 3.01 -21.86
CA GLY A 399 -23.51 4.38 -22.16
C GLY A 399 -21.98 4.57 -22.25
N SER A 400 -21.17 3.54 -21.96
CA SER A 400 -19.70 3.63 -22.01
C SER A 400 -19.10 2.63 -22.98
N ARG A 401 -17.94 2.96 -23.55
CA ARG A 401 -17.12 2.00 -24.32
C ARG A 401 -16.05 1.32 -23.47
N ARG A 402 -15.83 1.78 -22.23
CA ARG A 402 -14.78 1.27 -21.36
C ARG A 402 -15.32 0.13 -20.50
N LYS A 403 -14.54 -0.94 -20.38
CA LYS A 403 -14.75 -2.00 -19.39
C LYS A 403 -14.63 -1.40 -17.99
N LYS A 404 -15.48 -1.88 -17.07
CA LYS A 404 -15.39 -1.59 -15.64
C LYS A 404 -15.30 -2.91 -14.86
N VAL A 405 -14.62 -2.89 -13.72
CA VAL A 405 -14.60 -4.02 -12.76
C VAL A 405 -15.62 -3.75 -11.67
N ALA A 406 -16.27 -4.76 -11.15
CA ALA A 406 -17.26 -4.68 -10.10
C ALA A 406 -16.95 -5.71 -9.01
N ALA A 407 -17.30 -5.41 -7.78
CA ALA A 407 -17.30 -6.32 -6.66
C ALA A 407 -18.64 -6.27 -5.95
N TYR A 408 -19.14 -7.43 -5.51
CA TYR A 408 -20.39 -7.53 -4.77
C TYR A 408 -20.34 -8.65 -3.74
N ARG A 409 -21.18 -8.54 -2.71
CA ARG A 409 -21.50 -9.63 -1.78
C ARG A 409 -22.96 -9.48 -1.35
N TYR A 410 -23.60 -10.59 -1.01
CA TYR A 410 -24.95 -10.58 -0.49
C TYR A 410 -25.15 -11.65 0.58
N PHE A 411 -26.17 -11.46 1.42
CA PHE A 411 -26.58 -12.36 2.47
C PHE A 411 -28.09 -12.46 2.46
N VAL A 412 -28.60 -13.69 2.52
CA VAL A 412 -30.03 -13.96 2.68
C VAL A 412 -30.23 -14.55 4.07
N ARG A 413 -30.90 -13.80 4.94
CA ARG A 413 -31.28 -14.24 6.28
C ARG A 413 -32.73 -14.69 6.24
N LYS A 414 -32.97 -15.96 6.58
CA LYS A 414 -34.33 -16.51 6.70
C LYS A 414 -35.11 -15.79 7.81
N PRO A 415 -36.45 -15.70 7.72
CA PRO A 415 -37.26 -15.21 8.82
C PRO A 415 -36.99 -16.05 10.07
N SER A 416 -36.92 -15.40 11.22
CA SER A 416 -36.87 -16.11 12.51
C SER A 416 -38.17 -16.91 12.65
N ALA A 417 -38.03 -18.22 12.92
CA ALA A 417 -39.15 -19.13 13.14
C ALA A 417 -39.96 -18.76 14.40
#